data_AF-A0A0L7L8V3-F1
#
_entry.id   AF-A0A0L7L8V3-F1
#
_cell.length_a   1.000
_cell.length_b   1.000
_cell.length_c   1.000
_cell.angle_alpha   90.00
_cell.angle_beta   90.00
_cell.angle_gamma   90.00
#
_symmetry.space_group_name_H-M   'P 1'
#
loop_
_entity.id
_entity.type
_entity.pdbx_description
1 polymer ?
#
loop_
_entity_poly.entity_id
_entity_poly.type
_entity_poly.pdbx_seq_one_letter_code
_entity_poly.pdbx_strand_id
1 'polypeptide(L)' 'MAAASRRTVGQLLQQGWQEIPEVLATTGVALVGVALGVIGCYNYAQNDGDNKKYKMSYVVMRPDDPRAKLIRKD' A
#
# COMPACT_ATOMS: atom_id res chain seq x y z
N MET A 1 -15.58 -39.73 -15.06
CA MET A 1 -15.45 -38.28 -14.82
C MET A 1 -15.26 -38.07 -13.32
N ALA A 2 -14.14 -37.50 -12.89
CA ALA A 2 -13.93 -37.20 -11.48
C ALA A 2 -14.94 -36.12 -11.06
N ALA A 3 -15.74 -36.42 -10.03
CA ALA A 3 -16.65 -35.45 -9.47
C ALA A 3 -15.84 -34.27 -8.92
N ALA A 4 -16.18 -33.05 -9.31
CA ALA A 4 -15.61 -31.84 -8.74
C ALA A 4 -16.01 -31.75 -7.26
N SER A 5 -15.20 -32.35 -6.40
CA SER A 5 -15.33 -32.21 -4.95
C SER A 5 -15.13 -30.74 -4.60
N ARG A 6 -16.06 -30.14 -3.84
CA ARG A 6 -15.91 -28.77 -3.34
C ARG A 6 -14.74 -28.76 -2.36
N ARG A 7 -13.58 -28.35 -2.84
CA ARG A 7 -12.40 -28.11 -2.00
C ARG A 7 -12.59 -26.80 -1.25
N THR A 8 -12.26 -26.81 0.03
CA THR A 8 -12.23 -25.57 0.82
C THR A 8 -11.04 -24.70 0.40
N VAL A 9 -11.11 -23.39 0.65
CA VAL A 9 -10.03 -22.45 0.31
C VAL A 9 -8.70 -22.88 0.96
N GLY A 10 -8.74 -23.41 2.18
CA GLY A 10 -7.56 -23.95 2.86
C GLY A 10 -6.96 -25.17 2.15
N GLN A 11 -7.79 -26.07 1.63
CA GLN A 11 -7.32 -27.23 0.85
C GLN A 11 -6.68 -26.81 -0.46
N LEU A 12 -7.20 -25.76 -1.11
CA LEU A 12 -6.64 -25.21 -2.35
C LEU A 12 -5.29 -24.51 -2.09
N LEU A 13 -5.16 -23.77 -0.99
CA LEU A 13 -3.89 -23.16 -0.60
C LEU A 13 -2.84 -24.21 -0.26
N GLN A 14 -3.21 -25.26 0.48
CA GLN A 14 -2.30 -26.34 0.82
C GLN A 14 -1.86 -27.12 -0.43
N GLN A 15 -2.79 -27.39 -1.34
CA GLN A 15 -2.48 -28.01 -2.63
C GLN A 15 -1.56 -27.12 -3.48
N GLY A 16 -1.87 -25.82 -3.58
CA GLY A 16 -1.04 -24.89 -4.32
C GLY A 16 0.37 -24.75 -3.73
N TRP A 17 0.54 -24.92 -2.43
CA TRP A 17 1.85 -24.88 -1.79
C TRP A 17 2.71 -26.11 -2.12
N GLN A 18 2.08 -27.24 -2.40
CA GLN A 18 2.76 -28.45 -2.84
C GLN A 18 3.01 -28.47 -4.36
N GLU A 19 2.07 -27.98 -5.16
CA GLU A 19 2.16 -28.04 -6.63
C GLU A 19 2.96 -26.85 -7.21
N ILE A 20 2.76 -25.63 -6.69
CA ILE A 20 3.36 -24.40 -7.25
C ILE A 20 3.78 -23.41 -6.13
N PRO A 21 4.75 -23.79 -5.28
CA PRO A 21 5.14 -22.99 -4.12
C PRO A 21 5.69 -21.60 -4.49
N GLU A 22 6.44 -21.50 -5.60
CA GLU A 22 7.05 -20.23 -6.02
C GLU A 22 5.99 -19.15 -6.31
N VAL A 23 4.93 -19.51 -7.04
CA VAL A 23 3.87 -18.56 -7.42
C VAL A 23 3.06 -18.14 -6.20
N LEU A 24 2.72 -19.06 -5.29
CA LEU A 24 2.02 -18.69 -4.06
C LEU A 24 2.88 -17.80 -3.15
N ALA A 25 4.16 -18.12 -2.99
CA ALA A 25 5.07 -17.32 -2.17
C ALA A 25 5.26 -15.91 -2.76
N THR A 26 5.55 -15.80 -4.06
CA THR A 26 5.73 -14.51 -4.73
C THR A 26 4.45 -13.68 -4.74
N THR A 27 3.29 -14.30 -4.94
CA THR A 27 1.98 -13.62 -4.84
C THR A 27 1.72 -13.12 -3.42
N GLY A 28 2.02 -13.93 -2.40
CA GLY A 28 1.91 -13.52 -1.01
C GLY A 28 2.79 -12.30 -0.69
N VAL A 29 4.06 -12.33 -1.13
CA VAL A 29 4.98 -11.19 -0.97
C VAL A 29 4.51 -9.96 -1.74
N ALA A 30 3.99 -10.12 -2.96
CA ALA A 30 3.44 -9.02 -3.75
C ALA A 30 2.27 -8.34 -3.02
N LEU A 31 1.35 -9.12 -2.46
CA LEU A 31 0.22 -8.60 -1.68
C LEU A 31 0.70 -7.84 -0.43
N VAL A 32 1.70 -8.36 0.28
CA VAL A 32 2.30 -7.66 1.43
C VAL A 32 2.93 -6.34 0.99
N GLY A 33 3.67 -6.33 -0.12
CA GLY A 33 4.28 -5.12 -0.67
C GLY A 33 3.24 -4.06 -1.02
N VAL A 34 2.13 -4.44 -1.66
CA VAL A 34 1.02 -3.54 -1.97
C VAL A 34 0.38 -2.99 -0.69
N ALA A 35 0.13 -3.85 0.30
CA ALA A 35 -0.45 -3.42 1.58
C ALA A 35 0.44 -2.38 2.29
N LEU A 36 1.75 -2.64 2.38
CA LEU A 36 2.71 -1.71 2.96
C LEU A 36 2.78 -0.39 2.16
N GLY A 37 2.75 -0.46 0.84
CA GLY A 37 2.71 0.73 -0.02
C GLY A 37 1.47 1.60 0.23
N VAL A 38 0.29 0.98 0.34
CA VAL A 38 -0.96 1.70 0.65
C VAL A 38 -0.89 2.35 2.03
N ILE A 39 -0.41 1.62 3.05
CA ILE A 39 -0.24 2.16 4.41
C ILE A 39 0.73 3.34 4.42
N GLY A 40 1.86 3.22 3.70
CA GLY A 40 2.84 4.30 3.57
C GLY A 40 2.25 5.56 2.93
N CYS A 41 1.52 5.40 1.82
CA CYS A 41 0.83 6.51 1.16
C CYS A 41 -0.24 7.15 2.06
N TYR A 42 -1.00 6.34 2.80
CA TYR A 42 -2.01 6.83 3.73
C TYR A 42 -1.38 7.65 4.87
N ASN A 43 -0.33 7.12 5.49
CA ASN A 43 0.39 7.81 6.57
C ASN A 43 1.06 9.09 6.08
N TYR A 44 1.60 9.08 4.85
CA TYR A 44 2.16 10.27 4.22
C TYR A 44 1.09 11.35 4.00
N ALA A 45 -0.08 10.96 3.47
CA ALA A 45 -1.19 11.89 3.25
C ALA A 45 -1.71 12.51 4.55
N GLN A 46 -1.82 11.72 5.63
CA GLN A 46 -2.29 12.20 6.94
C GLN A 46 -1.29 13.13 7.63
N ASN A 47 0.01 12.79 7.60
CA ASN A 47 1.01 13.51 8.40
C ASN A 47 1.71 14.65 7.63
N ASP A 48 1.81 14.55 6.30
CA ASP A 48 2.68 15.39 5.48
C ASP A 48 1.97 15.84 4.18
N GLY A 49 0.65 15.60 4.08
CA GLY A 49 -0.15 15.92 2.89
C GLY A 49 -0.17 17.40 2.54
N ASP A 50 -0.21 18.28 3.55
CA ASP A 50 -0.15 19.73 3.36
C ASP A 50 1.23 20.22 2.90
N ASN A 51 2.29 19.53 3.30
CA ASN A 51 3.67 19.82 2.89
C ASN A 51 3.99 19.35 1.47
N LYS A 52 3.23 18.39 0.92
CA LYS A 52 3.48 17.76 -0.38
C LYS A 52 3.71 18.78 -1.51
N LYS A 53 2.91 19.85 -1.55
CA LYS A 53 3.00 20.90 -2.60
C LYS A 53 4.26 21.76 -2.47
N TYR A 54 4.80 21.88 -1.26
CA TYR A 54 5.95 22.74 -0.96
C TYR A 54 7.28 22.00 -0.98
N LYS A 55 7.26 20.66 -1.02
CA LYS A 55 8.45 19.81 -0.99
C LYS A 55 9.10 19.61 -2.36
N MET A 56 8.31 19.58 -3.44
CA MET A 56 8.79 19.23 -4.80
C MET A 56 9.13 20.44 -5.68
N SER A 57 8.56 21.60 -5.39
CA SER A 57 8.73 22.81 -6.18
C SER A 57 8.99 23.99 -5.26
N TYR A 58 9.84 24.91 -5.68
CA TYR A 58 10.01 26.17 -4.98
C TYR A 58 8.72 27.00 -5.11
N VAL A 59 8.10 27.34 -3.99
CA VAL A 59 6.86 28.12 -3.95
C VAL A 59 7.04 29.33 -3.06
N VAL A 60 6.73 30.52 -3.56
CA VAL A 60 6.63 31.73 -2.75
C VAL A 60 5.32 31.66 -1.96
N MET A 61 5.41 31.53 -0.64
CA MET A 61 4.24 31.50 0.23
C MET A 61 3.77 32.92 0.55
N ARG A 62 2.46 33.15 0.46
CA ARG A 62 1.88 34.41 0.91
C ARG A 62 1.79 34.39 2.45
N PRO A 63 2.19 35.47 3.15
CA PRO A 63 2.14 35.52 4.61
C PRO A 63 0.74 35.29 5.20
N ASP A 64 -0.29 35.63 4.43
CA ASP A 64 -1.68 35.65 4.86
C ASP A 64 -2.43 34.33 4.57
N ASP A 65 -1.80 33.38 3.84
CA ASP A 65 -2.47 32.14 3.46
C ASP A 65 -2.70 31.26 4.71
N PRO A 66 -3.97 30.95 5.07
CA PRO A 66 -4.26 30.11 6.23
C PRO A 66 -3.64 28.70 6.11
N ARG A 67 -3.40 28.21 4.89
CA ARG A 67 -2.76 26.91 4.65
C ARG A 67 -1.26 26.94 4.92
N ALA A 68 -0.61 28.10 4.83
CA ALA A 68 0.80 28.23 5.17
C ALA A 68 1.08 27.96 6.65
N LYS A 69 0.06 28.09 7.52
CA LYS A 69 0.13 27.78 8.95
C LYS A 69 0.18 26.28 9.27
N LEU A 70 -0.33 25.46 8.35
CA LEU A 70 -0.39 23.99 8.50
C LEU A 70 0.91 23.31 8.07
N ILE A 71 1.85 24.09 7.53
CA ILE A 71 3.13 23.60 7.03
C ILE A 71 4.06 23.34 8.22
N ARG A 72 4.55 22.11 8.32
CA ARG A 72 5.54 21.72 9.31
C ARG A 72 6.92 22.30 8.93
N LYS A 73 7.62 22.90 9.91
CA LYS A 73 8.89 23.65 9.74
C LYS A 73 10.12 22.94 10.34
N ASP A 74 9.92 21.74 10.85
CA ASP A 74 10.93 20.86 11.43
C ASP A 74 11.88 20.26 10.39
#